data_AF-A0A8T8WG72-F1
#
_entry.id   AF-A0A8T8WG72-F1
#
_cell.length_a   1.000
_cell.length_b   1.000
_cell.length_c   1.000
_cell.angle_alpha   90.00
_cell.angle_beta   90.00
_cell.angle_gamma   90.00
#
_symmetry.space_group_name_H-M   'P 1'
#
loop_
_entity.id
_entity.type
_entity.pdbx_description
1 polymer ?
#
loop_
_entity_poly.entity_id
_entity_poly.type
_entity_poly.pdbx_seq_one_letter_code
_entity_poly.pdbx_strand_id
1 'polypeptide(L)'
;MSLRTRLRDRLRPWHGLMLAVFLAGAGTRLMDGARPLFAVLVGLFWLVIFQFTVGNVWGYAVEYRNAGGDWGDAAFVAPFAVAFLAGATLYAVSRNLGAAASAAFWVFVAATAVTAVVVNLLVGYREGDPDADGSQLAE
;
A
#
# COMPACT_ATOMS: atom_id res chain seq x y z
N MET A 1 12.45 0.00 35.18
CA MET A 1 11.79 -0.24 33.87
C MET A 1 11.20 -1.65 33.85
N SER A 2 9.86 -1.78 33.77
CA SER A 2 9.19 -3.08 33.95
C SER A 2 9.37 -3.99 32.73
N LEU A 3 9.33 -5.31 32.93
CA LEU A 3 9.40 -6.32 31.86
C LEU A 3 8.34 -6.10 30.78
N ARG A 4 7.19 -5.54 31.16
CA ARG A 4 6.07 -5.21 30.27
C ARG A 4 6.44 -4.08 29.29
N THR A 5 7.18 -3.07 29.74
CA THR A 5 7.66 -1.98 28.88
C THR A 5 8.68 -2.51 27.88
N ARG A 6 9.64 -3.35 28.32
CA ARG A 6 10.65 -3.94 27.43
C ARG A 6 10.07 -4.87 26.36
N LEU A 7 9.05 -5.65 26.70
CA LEU A 7 8.35 -6.49 25.72
C LEU A 7 7.56 -5.64 24.71
N ARG A 8 6.90 -4.57 25.17
CA ARG A 8 6.17 -3.64 24.30
C ARG A 8 7.09 -2.83 23.38
N ASP A 9 8.28 -2.46 23.85
CA ASP A 9 9.27 -1.73 23.06
C ASP A 9 9.97 -2.65 22.04
N ARG A 10 10.20 -3.94 22.37
CA ARG A 10 10.77 -4.93 21.44
C ARG A 10 9.76 -5.46 20.42
N LEU A 11 8.53 -5.74 20.86
CA LEU A 11 7.43 -6.07 19.96
C LEU A 11 6.86 -4.78 19.40
N ARG A 12 7.62 -4.14 18.49
CA ARG A 12 7.07 -3.03 17.69
C ARG A 12 5.74 -3.51 17.12
N PRO A 13 4.65 -2.74 17.21
CA PRO A 13 3.31 -3.17 16.78
C PRO A 13 3.28 -3.82 15.40
N TRP A 14 4.15 -3.34 14.51
CA TRP A 14 4.38 -3.90 13.19
C TRP A 14 4.77 -5.39 13.17
N HIS A 15 5.66 -5.85 14.06
CA HIS A 15 6.02 -7.27 14.15
C HIS A 15 4.87 -8.14 14.63
N GLY A 16 4.05 -7.63 15.55
CA GLY A 16 2.83 -8.31 15.98
C GLY A 16 1.86 -8.50 14.83
N LEU A 17 1.69 -7.46 14.00
CA LEU A 17 0.83 -7.52 12.81
C LEU A 17 1.36 -8.50 11.76
N MET A 18 2.66 -8.48 11.50
CA MET A 18 3.31 -9.45 10.61
C MET A 18 3.09 -10.88 11.10
N LEU A 19 3.32 -11.14 12.38
CA LEU A 19 3.06 -12.46 12.97
C LEU A 19 1.59 -12.87 12.80
N ALA A 20 0.64 -11.97 13.02
CA ALA A 20 -0.78 -12.26 12.86
C ALA A 20 -1.14 -12.65 11.41
N VAL A 21 -0.61 -11.93 10.41
CA VAL A 21 -0.82 -12.24 8.99
C VAL A 21 -0.22 -13.61 8.63
N PHE A 22 1.00 -13.88 9.08
CA PHE A 22 1.64 -15.18 8.90
C PHE A 22 0.77 -16.31 9.48
N LEU A 23 0.33 -16.15 10.73
CA LEU A 23 -0.48 -17.14 11.42
C LEU A 23 -1.84 -17.33 10.77
N ALA A 24 -2.46 -16.28 10.23
CA ALA A 24 -3.71 -16.42 9.47
C ALA A 24 -3.49 -17.25 8.19
N GLY A 25 -2.45 -16.94 7.42
CA GLY A 25 -2.13 -17.66 6.19
C GLY A 25 -1.74 -19.13 6.43
N ALA A 26 -0.91 -19.40 7.43
CA ALA A 26 -0.51 -20.76 7.78
C ALA A 26 -1.64 -21.53 8.48
N GLY A 27 -2.33 -20.89 9.42
CA GLY A 27 -3.38 -21.50 10.24
C GLY A 27 -4.56 -21.97 9.40
N THR A 28 -5.02 -21.17 8.44
CA THR A 28 -6.09 -21.58 7.51
C THR A 28 -5.72 -22.86 6.76
N ARG A 29 -4.49 -22.98 6.26
CA ARG A 29 -4.03 -24.18 5.55
C ARG A 29 -3.87 -25.39 6.47
N LEU A 30 -3.42 -25.21 7.70
CA LEU A 30 -3.36 -26.30 8.68
C LEU A 30 -4.75 -26.81 9.03
N MET A 31 -5.73 -25.91 9.18
CA MET A 31 -7.12 -26.27 9.42
C MET A 31 -7.73 -27.06 8.26
N ASP A 32 -7.29 -26.79 7.02
CA ASP A 32 -7.64 -27.56 5.82
C ASP A 32 -6.87 -28.91 5.70
N GLY A 33 -6.04 -29.26 6.69
CA GLY A 33 -5.28 -30.52 6.71
C GLY A 33 -4.00 -30.49 5.87
N ALA A 34 -3.50 -29.33 5.48
CA ALA A 34 -2.29 -29.23 4.68
C ALA A 34 -1.03 -29.66 5.46
N ARG A 35 -0.02 -30.13 4.71
CA ARG A 35 1.30 -30.47 5.28
C ARG A 35 1.94 -29.23 5.95
N PRO A 36 2.63 -29.36 7.09
CA PRO A 36 3.17 -28.21 7.83
C PRO A 36 4.06 -27.28 7.00
N LEU A 37 4.96 -27.84 6.19
CA LEU A 37 5.83 -27.05 5.31
C LEU A 37 5.02 -26.20 4.31
N PHE A 38 3.98 -26.78 3.71
CA PHE A 38 3.13 -26.05 2.77
C PHE A 38 2.36 -24.92 3.46
N ALA A 39 1.82 -25.17 4.65
CA ALA A 39 1.16 -24.15 5.43
C ALA A 39 2.11 -22.98 5.79
N VAL A 40 3.35 -23.29 6.19
CA VAL A 40 4.38 -22.27 6.45
C VAL A 40 4.67 -21.45 5.19
N LEU A 41 4.85 -22.08 4.03
CA LEU A 41 5.07 -21.38 2.77
C LEU A 41 3.89 -20.46 2.42
N VAL A 42 2.65 -20.90 2.63
CA VAL A 42 1.47 -20.06 2.43
C VAL A 42 1.45 -18.90 3.41
N GLY A 43 1.76 -19.11 4.70
CA GLY A 43 1.86 -18.03 5.67
C GLY A 43 2.91 -16.97 5.29
N LEU A 44 4.09 -17.40 4.82
CA LEU A 44 5.13 -16.51 4.32
C LEU A 44 4.68 -15.76 3.05
N PHE A 45 3.96 -16.43 2.16
CA PHE A 45 3.41 -15.79 0.96
C PHE A 45 2.38 -14.70 1.32
N TRP A 46 1.50 -14.96 2.29
CA TRP A 46 0.58 -13.96 2.82
C TRP A 46 1.30 -12.75 3.42
N LEU A 47 2.40 -12.98 4.13
CA LEU A 47 3.26 -11.90 4.64
C LEU A 47 3.82 -11.03 3.53
N VAL A 48 4.32 -11.64 2.46
CA VAL A 48 4.85 -10.91 1.29
C VAL A 48 3.76 -10.06 0.65
N ILE A 49 2.57 -10.63 0.42
CA ILE A 49 1.43 -9.88 -0.12
C ILE A 49 1.07 -8.72 0.79
N PHE A 50 0.99 -8.94 2.10
CA PHE A 50 0.65 -7.90 3.05
C PHE A 50 1.66 -6.75 3.05
N GLN A 51 2.96 -7.05 3.12
CA GLN A 51 3.99 -6.02 3.08
C GLN A 51 4.00 -5.26 1.76
N PHE A 52 3.83 -5.96 0.65
CA PHE A 52 3.75 -5.34 -0.66
C PHE A 52 2.56 -4.38 -0.75
N THR A 53 1.37 -4.80 -0.33
CA THR A 53 0.17 -3.96 -0.36
C THR A 53 0.30 -2.74 0.55
N VAL A 54 0.67 -2.93 1.82
CA VAL A 54 0.81 -1.81 2.76
C VAL A 54 1.95 -0.89 2.35
N GLY A 55 3.05 -1.45 1.82
CA GLY A 55 4.18 -0.69 1.29
C GLY A 55 3.79 0.21 0.13
N ASN A 56 3.02 -0.30 -0.84
CA ASN A 56 2.53 0.52 -1.97
C ASN A 56 1.58 1.62 -1.51
N VAL A 57 0.62 1.30 -0.63
CA VAL A 57 -0.33 2.31 -0.09
C VAL A 57 0.41 3.39 0.70
N TRP A 58 1.35 3.00 1.55
CA TRP A 58 2.14 3.93 2.34
C TRP A 58 3.10 4.76 1.47
N GLY A 59 3.73 4.14 0.47
CA GLY A 59 4.57 4.83 -0.51
C GLY A 59 3.80 5.93 -1.23
N TYR A 60 2.65 5.58 -1.81
CA TYR A 60 1.74 6.54 -2.43
C TYR A 60 1.36 7.70 -1.49
N ALA A 61 0.98 7.36 -0.27
CA ALA A 61 0.59 8.32 0.76
C ALA A 61 1.71 9.32 1.10
N VAL A 62 2.92 8.82 1.35
CA VAL A 62 4.08 9.65 1.69
C VAL A 62 4.53 10.49 0.49
N GLU A 63 4.58 9.91 -0.71
CA GLU A 63 4.96 10.64 -1.92
C GLU A 63 4.00 11.79 -2.22
N TYR A 64 2.69 11.54 -2.12
CA TYR A 64 1.67 12.58 -2.32
C TYR A 64 1.82 13.72 -1.31
N ARG A 65 2.03 13.38 -0.03
CA ARG A 65 2.24 14.38 1.02
C ARG A 65 3.53 15.18 0.82
N ASN A 66 4.60 14.52 0.40
CA ASN A 66 5.91 15.14 0.13
C ASN A 66 5.88 16.06 -1.10
N ALA A 67 5.01 15.78 -2.07
CA ALA A 67 4.72 16.68 -3.19
C ALA A 67 3.88 17.91 -2.79
N GLY A 68 3.57 18.07 -1.50
CA GLY A 68 2.81 19.21 -0.97
C GLY A 68 1.29 19.02 -0.98
N GLY A 69 0.80 17.86 -1.41
CA GLY A 69 -0.64 17.56 -1.41
C GLY A 69 -1.21 17.33 -0.01
N ASP A 70 -2.54 17.40 0.10
CA ASP A 70 -3.29 17.11 1.32
C ASP A 70 -4.05 15.77 1.23
N TRP A 71 -4.30 15.15 2.38
CA TRP A 71 -5.03 13.89 2.48
C TRP A 71 -6.50 14.01 2.06
N GLY A 72 -7.06 15.22 2.07
CA GLY A 72 -8.41 15.49 1.59
C GLY A 72 -8.53 15.68 0.08
N ASP A 73 -7.41 15.75 -0.64
CA ASP A 73 -7.43 16.05 -2.07
C ASP A 73 -8.15 14.97 -2.86
N ALA A 74 -8.95 15.39 -3.84
CA ALA A 74 -9.64 14.45 -4.73
C ALA A 74 -8.66 13.53 -5.47
N ALA A 75 -7.49 14.06 -5.89
CA ALA A 75 -6.44 13.26 -6.52
C ALA A 75 -5.89 12.19 -5.56
N PHE A 76 -5.76 12.51 -4.27
CA PHE A 76 -5.35 11.54 -3.26
C PHE A 76 -6.39 10.43 -3.04
N VAL A 77 -7.65 10.81 -2.86
CA VAL A 77 -8.74 9.89 -2.49
C VAL A 77 -9.24 9.05 -3.67
N ALA A 78 -9.16 9.56 -4.90
CA ALA A 78 -9.74 8.91 -6.08
C ALA A 78 -9.25 7.46 -6.29
N PRO A 79 -7.94 7.13 -6.24
CA PRO A 79 -7.49 5.76 -6.39
C PRO A 79 -8.07 4.79 -5.35
N PHE A 80 -8.23 5.23 -4.10
CA PHE A 80 -8.85 4.42 -3.05
C PHE A 80 -10.34 4.18 -3.31
N ALA A 81 -11.07 5.22 -3.71
CA ALA A 81 -12.49 5.13 -4.01
C ALA A 81 -12.75 4.17 -5.18
N VAL A 82 -11.98 4.30 -6.26
CA VAL A 82 -12.10 3.44 -7.46
C VAL A 82 -11.73 1.99 -7.12
N ALA A 83 -10.65 1.77 -6.37
CA ALA A 83 -10.25 0.44 -5.90
C ALA A 83 -11.30 -0.23 -5.02
N PHE A 84 -11.87 0.54 -4.07
CA PHE A 84 -12.93 0.05 -3.18
C PHE A 84 -14.17 -0.36 -3.97
N LEU A 85 -14.62 0.49 -4.91
CA LEU A 85 -15.77 0.19 -5.77
C LEU A 85 -15.51 -1.06 -6.60
N ALA A 86 -14.35 -1.19 -7.24
CA ALA A 86 -14.02 -2.37 -8.03
C ALA A 86 -14.03 -3.66 -7.20
N GLY A 87 -13.41 -3.63 -6.01
CA GLY A 87 -13.42 -4.76 -5.08
C GLY A 87 -14.83 -5.11 -4.61
N ALA A 88 -15.61 -4.12 -4.18
CA ALA A 88 -16.97 -4.31 -3.70
C ALA A 88 -17.89 -4.89 -4.79
N THR A 89 -17.81 -4.35 -6.02
CA THR A 89 -18.55 -4.85 -7.17
C THR A 89 -18.17 -6.29 -7.49
N LEU A 90 -16.87 -6.62 -7.55
CA LEU A 90 -16.44 -7.98 -7.84
C LEU A 90 -16.87 -8.95 -6.74
N TYR A 91 -16.82 -8.54 -5.47
CA TYR A 91 -17.31 -9.36 -4.37
C TYR A 91 -18.83 -9.60 -4.45
N ALA A 92 -19.61 -8.57 -4.80
CA ALA A 92 -21.06 -8.69 -4.93
C ALA A 92 -21.47 -9.73 -5.97
N VAL A 93 -20.71 -9.85 -7.07
CA VAL A 93 -20.98 -10.80 -8.16
C VAL A 93 -20.38 -12.18 -7.90
N SER A 94 -19.12 -12.26 -7.47
CA SER A 94 -18.39 -13.54 -7.38
C SER A 94 -18.47 -14.22 -6.01
N ARG A 95 -18.80 -13.46 -4.95
CA ARG A 95 -18.69 -13.88 -3.55
C ARG A 95 -17.30 -14.42 -3.16
N ASN A 96 -16.27 -14.10 -3.94
CA ASN A 96 -14.89 -14.52 -3.69
C ASN A 96 -14.07 -13.34 -3.15
N LEU A 97 -13.75 -13.38 -1.86
CA LEU A 97 -13.02 -12.31 -1.18
C LEU A 97 -11.59 -12.16 -1.71
N GLY A 98 -10.92 -13.25 -2.05
CA GLY A 98 -9.55 -13.21 -2.58
C GLY A 98 -9.48 -12.55 -3.96
N ALA A 99 -10.40 -12.91 -4.85
CA ALA A 99 -10.52 -12.28 -6.16
C ALA A 99 -10.87 -10.78 -6.03
N ALA A 100 -11.82 -10.44 -5.16
CA ALA A 100 -12.21 -9.06 -4.89
C ALA A 100 -11.05 -8.21 -4.34
N ALA A 101 -10.31 -8.73 -3.36
CA ALA A 101 -9.15 -8.04 -2.80
C ALA A 101 -8.03 -7.86 -3.82
N SER A 102 -7.75 -8.91 -4.63
CA SER A 102 -6.76 -8.83 -5.70
C SER A 102 -7.16 -7.80 -6.77
N ALA A 103 -8.44 -7.74 -7.15
CA ALA A 103 -8.93 -6.76 -8.12
C ALA A 103 -8.83 -5.34 -7.56
N ALA A 104 -9.26 -5.12 -6.32
CA ALA A 104 -9.13 -3.83 -5.65
C ALA A 104 -7.67 -3.35 -5.63
N PHE A 105 -6.73 -4.24 -5.32
CA PHE A 105 -5.31 -3.93 -5.31
C PHE A 105 -4.80 -3.49 -6.70
N TRP A 106 -5.06 -4.26 -7.75
CA TRP A 106 -4.59 -3.91 -9.09
C TRP A 106 -5.26 -2.64 -9.64
N VAL A 107 -6.54 -2.44 -9.34
CA VAL A 107 -7.25 -1.21 -9.70
C VAL A 107 -6.68 -0.01 -8.95
N PHE A 108 -6.31 -0.16 -7.67
CA PHE A 108 -5.60 0.88 -6.94
C PHE A 108 -4.29 1.27 -7.64
N VAL A 109 -3.44 0.29 -7.97
CA VAL A 109 -2.16 0.53 -8.66
C VAL A 109 -2.35 1.21 -10.02
N ALA A 110 -3.33 0.77 -10.81
CA ALA A 110 -3.63 1.38 -12.09
C ALA A 110 -4.16 2.82 -11.92
N ALA A 111 -5.05 3.04 -10.96
CA ALA A 111 -5.64 4.34 -10.69
C ALA A 111 -4.60 5.36 -10.18
N THR A 112 -3.68 4.96 -9.29
CA THR A 112 -2.59 5.84 -8.84
C THR A 112 -1.67 6.22 -10.01
N ALA A 113 -1.34 5.28 -10.89
CA ALA A 113 -0.56 5.57 -12.09
C ALA A 113 -1.27 6.56 -13.02
N VAL A 114 -2.57 6.37 -13.26
CA VAL A 114 -3.39 7.30 -14.06
C VAL A 114 -3.46 8.68 -13.40
N THR A 115 -3.71 8.74 -12.09
CA THR A 115 -3.72 10.01 -11.35
C THR A 115 -2.39 10.75 -11.49
N ALA A 116 -1.26 10.04 -11.35
CA ALA A 116 0.06 10.64 -11.51
C ALA A 116 0.25 11.27 -12.91
N VAL A 117 -0.17 10.56 -13.96
CA VAL A 117 -0.14 11.08 -15.34
C VAL A 117 -1.04 12.30 -15.50
N VAL A 118 -2.28 12.24 -15.00
CA VAL A 118 -3.23 13.36 -15.12
C VAL A 118 -2.73 14.59 -14.40
N VAL A 119 -2.24 14.45 -13.16
CA VAL A 119 -1.67 15.56 -12.39
C VAL A 119 -0.45 16.14 -13.10
N ASN A 120 0.43 15.30 -13.64
CA ASN A 120 1.58 15.74 -14.41
C ASN A 120 1.18 16.56 -15.65
N LEU A 121 0.16 16.13 -16.38
CA LEU A 121 -0.34 16.85 -17.56
C LEU A 121 -1.04 18.18 -17.21
N LEU A 122 -1.76 18.24 -16.08
CA LEU A 122 -2.49 19.44 -15.67
C LEU A 122 -1.60 20.52 -15.06
N VAL A 123 -0.59 20.12 -14.29
CA VAL A 123 0.33 21.06 -13.60
C VAL A 123 1.51 21.44 -14.50
N GLY A 124 1.82 20.60 -15.49
CA GLY A 124 2.98 20.75 -16.36
C GLY A 124 4.28 20.42 -15.64
N TYR A 125 5.25 19.88 -16.38
CA TYR A 125 6.64 19.94 -15.94
C TYR A 125 7.01 21.43 -15.98
N ARG A 126 7.05 22.11 -14.82
CA ARG A 126 7.79 23.37 -14.76
C ARG A 126 9.24 22.98 -15.00
N GLU A 127 9.68 23.14 -16.24
CA GLU A 127 11.11 23.26 -16.54
C GLU A 127 11.68 24.27 -15.54
N GLY A 128 12.72 23.85 -14.83
CA GLY A 128 13.37 24.69 -13.83
C GLY A 128 13.69 26.04 -14.46
N ASP A 129 13.34 27.10 -13.75
CA ASP A 129 13.51 28.48 -14.17
C ASP A 129 14.93 28.70 -14.74
N PRO A 130 15.09 28.92 -16.06
CA PRO A 130 16.40 29.13 -16.66
C PRO A 130 17.09 30.41 -16.15
N ASP A 131 16.35 31.29 -15.47
CA ASP A 131 16.87 32.56 -14.95
C ASP A 131 17.63 32.40 -13.61
N ALA A 132 17.59 31.23 -12.98
CA ALA A 132 18.32 30.97 -11.73
C ALA A 132 19.85 30.91 -11.93
N ASP A 133 20.32 30.57 -13.15
CA ASP A 133 21.75 30.38 -13.46
C ASP A 133 22.47 31.70 -13.81
N GLY A 134 21.74 32.76 -14.14
CA GLY A 134 22.32 34.07 -14.48
C GLY A 134 22.86 34.85 -13.27
N SER A 135 22.42 34.50 -12.05
CA SER A 135 22.80 35.21 -10.82
C SER A 135 24.12 34.72 -10.21
N GLN A 136 24.63 33.56 -10.60
CA GLN A 136 25.88 33.00 -10.09
C GLN A 136 27.13 33.44 -10.87
N LEU A 137 26.96 34.11 -12.02
CA LEU A 137 28.07 34.57 -12.86
C LEU A 137 28.42 36.06 -12.65
N ALA A 138 27.83 36.71 -11.63
CA ALA A 138 27.95 38.14 -11.38
C ALA A 138 28.67 38.50 -10.06
N GLU A 139 29.38 37.57 -9.42
CA GLU A 139 30.36 37.84 -8.34
C GLU A 139 31.79 37.54 -8.80
#